data_AF-A0A133QBV9-F1
#
_entry.id   AF-A0A133QBV9-F1
#
_cell.length_a   1.000
_cell.length_b   1.000
_cell.length_c   1.000
_cell.angle_alpha   90.00
_cell.angle_beta   90.00
_cell.angle_gamma   90.00
#
_symmetry.space_group_name_H-M   'P 1'
#
loop_
_entity.id
_entity.type
_entity.pdbx_description
1 polymer ?
#
loop_
_entity_poly.entity_id
_entity_poly.type
_entity_poly.pdbx_seq_one_letter_code
_entity_poly.pdbx_strand_id
1 'polypeptide(L)'
;EFDEETGMYYYGARYYESRVSLWMSTDPMEKNMPYSSTYTYCHNNPINRIDENGLADYFSTSGKFIRSDGNDKDPYIYIQTRKGNVILSDYNFGNYKSGGLRKMMRIVYHYAKKTGATQHATAIGVDASTPKGTDANTLAYTLNDKIIRVLVKKGYFNKKLSQIYNMSSTLSHENFHTQIRGKSREEEIQVIMRQMQAPEFKKTTASFKEGTAGYLQKELQKLYKENNRIFNKYIEKASELLKANGVNSVPTYLNGGNEIQF
;
A
#
# COMPACT_ATOMS: atom_id res chain seq x y z
N GLU A 1 5.94 -32.42 0.13
CA GLU A 1 4.97 -33.51 0.35
C GLU A 1 5.47 -34.40 1.48
N PHE A 2 4.59 -34.86 2.38
CA PHE A 2 4.97 -35.77 3.45
C PHE A 2 4.90 -37.20 2.94
N ASP A 3 5.97 -37.96 3.15
CA ASP A 3 6.05 -39.37 2.79
C ASP A 3 5.82 -40.22 4.05
N GLU A 4 4.69 -40.93 4.09
CA GLU A 4 4.25 -41.71 5.26
C GLU A 4 5.10 -42.97 5.50
N GLU A 5 5.76 -43.51 4.47
CA GLU A 5 6.55 -44.74 4.59
C GLU A 5 7.91 -44.47 5.25
N THR A 6 8.52 -43.32 4.92
CA THR A 6 9.82 -42.90 5.46
C THR A 6 9.71 -41.95 6.65
N GLY A 7 8.56 -41.31 6.82
CA GLY A 7 8.34 -40.26 7.82
C GLY A 7 9.05 -38.94 7.49
N MET A 8 9.48 -38.75 6.25
CA MET A 8 10.25 -37.59 5.80
C MET A 8 9.42 -36.65 4.92
N TYR A 9 9.89 -35.42 4.75
CA TYR A 9 9.26 -34.44 3.86
C TYR A 9 10.08 -34.27 2.58
N TYR A 10 9.45 -34.50 1.43
CA TYR A 10 10.03 -34.22 0.12
C TYR A 10 9.75 -32.78 -0.31
N TYR A 11 10.82 -32.01 -0.57
CA TYR A 11 10.75 -30.60 -0.98
C TYR A 11 11.20 -30.38 -2.43
N GLY A 12 10.99 -31.39 -3.30
CA GLY A 12 11.27 -31.31 -4.74
C GLY A 12 12.73 -31.52 -5.13
N ALA A 13 13.68 -31.02 -4.34
CA ALA A 13 15.12 -31.21 -4.59
C ALA A 13 15.78 -32.19 -3.60
N ARG A 14 15.25 -32.31 -2.38
CA ARG A 14 15.82 -33.12 -1.29
C ARG A 14 14.74 -33.62 -0.33
N TYR A 15 15.06 -34.67 0.41
CA TYR A 15 14.29 -35.15 1.56
C TYR A 15 14.78 -34.50 2.86
N TYR A 16 13.84 -34.07 3.68
CA TYR A 16 14.05 -33.44 4.98
C TYR A 16 13.56 -34.34 6.11
N GLU A 17 14.43 -34.62 7.09
CA GLU A 17 14.09 -35.35 8.31
C GLU A 17 13.79 -34.35 9.43
N SER A 18 12.51 -34.22 9.76
CA SER A 18 12.01 -33.23 10.72
C SER A 18 12.47 -33.51 12.15
N ARG A 19 12.67 -34.78 12.53
CA ARG A 19 13.05 -35.17 13.91
C ARG A 19 14.42 -34.68 14.31
N VAL A 20 15.36 -34.63 13.37
CA VAL A 20 16.72 -34.12 13.60
C VAL A 20 16.97 -32.75 12.97
N SER A 21 15.98 -32.21 12.26
CA SER A 21 16.03 -30.90 11.59
C SER A 21 17.17 -30.77 10.57
N LEU A 22 17.42 -31.84 9.80
CA LEU A 22 18.49 -31.91 8.80
C LEU A 22 17.98 -32.38 7.43
N TRP A 23 18.65 -31.94 6.38
CA TRP A 23 18.50 -32.53 5.04
C TRP A 23 19.22 -33.87 4.96
N MET A 24 18.67 -34.82 4.19
CA MET A 24 19.29 -36.13 4.00
C MET A 24 20.39 -36.14 2.93
N SER A 25 20.55 -35.06 2.17
CA SER A 25 21.60 -34.88 1.17
C SER A 25 22.14 -33.45 1.18
N THR A 26 23.38 -33.29 0.71
CA THR A 26 24.04 -31.98 0.61
C THR A 26 23.30 -31.04 -0.33
N ASP A 27 23.45 -29.74 -0.10
CA ASP A 27 22.86 -28.71 -0.94
C ASP A 27 23.48 -28.72 -2.34
N PRO A 28 22.69 -28.81 -3.43
CA PRO A 28 23.22 -28.74 -4.80
C PRO A 28 24.00 -27.44 -5.10
N MET A 29 23.80 -26.37 -4.32
CA MET A 29 24.50 -25.09 -4.43
C MET A 29 25.63 -24.93 -3.39
N GLU A 30 26.08 -26.00 -2.74
CA GLU A 30 27.15 -26.03 -1.73
C GLU A 30 28.36 -25.14 -2.09
N LYS A 31 28.84 -25.22 -3.34
CA LYS A 31 29.99 -24.44 -3.82
C LYS A 31 29.82 -22.92 -3.74
N ASN A 32 28.57 -22.43 -3.75
CA ASN A 32 28.26 -21.00 -3.73
C ASN A 32 28.04 -20.46 -2.31
N MET A 33 27.97 -21.32 -1.29
CA MET A 33 27.75 -20.93 0.11
C MET A 33 28.73 -21.62 1.08
N PRO A 34 30.04 -21.34 0.98
CA PRO A 34 31.07 -22.00 1.81
C PRO A 34 30.96 -21.68 3.32
N TYR A 35 30.13 -20.70 3.71
CA TYR A 35 29.94 -20.28 5.10
C TYR A 35 28.69 -20.88 5.76
N SER A 36 27.96 -21.74 5.07
CA SER A 36 26.74 -22.39 5.57
C SER A 36 26.89 -23.91 5.51
N SER A 37 26.36 -24.63 6.50
CA SER A 37 26.39 -26.09 6.47
C SER A 37 25.45 -26.60 5.38
N THR A 38 25.90 -27.59 4.62
CA THR A 38 25.18 -28.09 3.44
C THR A 38 23.93 -28.89 3.81
N TYR A 39 23.78 -29.17 5.10
CA TYR A 39 22.66 -29.85 5.71
C TYR A 39 21.74 -28.92 6.52
N THR A 40 22.05 -27.62 6.64
CA THR A 40 21.23 -26.70 7.45
C THR A 40 19.88 -26.37 6.81
N TYR A 41 18.79 -26.61 7.55
CA TYR A 41 17.45 -26.16 7.19
C TYR A 41 17.20 -24.73 7.71
N CYS A 42 16.78 -23.81 6.84
CA CYS A 42 16.47 -22.41 7.17
C CYS A 42 17.57 -21.65 7.97
N HIS A 43 18.86 -21.98 7.79
CA HIS A 43 19.96 -21.46 8.63
C HIS A 43 19.71 -21.63 10.14
N ASN A 44 19.16 -22.78 10.56
CA ASN A 44 18.76 -23.05 11.95
C ASN A 44 17.68 -22.09 12.50
N ASN A 45 16.88 -21.47 11.64
CA ASN A 45 15.73 -20.67 12.08
C ASN A 45 14.43 -21.03 11.33
N PRO A 46 13.89 -22.25 11.52
CA PRO A 46 12.69 -22.73 10.85
C PRO A 46 11.38 -22.09 11.33
N ILE A 47 11.43 -21.29 12.41
CA ILE A 47 10.26 -20.57 12.94
C ILE A 47 10.01 -19.26 12.16
N ASN A 48 11.05 -18.66 11.57
CA ASN A 48 10.99 -17.31 10.97
C ASN A 48 11.00 -17.28 9.44
N ARG A 49 10.93 -18.42 8.74
CA ARG A 49 11.02 -18.42 7.27
C ARG A 49 10.02 -19.37 6.61
N ILE A 50 8.86 -18.79 6.25
CA ILE A 50 7.98 -19.17 5.14
C ILE A 50 7.64 -17.85 4.41
N ASP A 51 7.73 -17.85 3.08
CA ASP A 51 7.78 -16.68 2.18
C ASP A 51 6.42 -16.40 1.50
N GLU A 52 6.07 -15.12 1.32
CA GLU A 52 5.64 -14.58 0.00
C GLU A 52 5.39 -13.04 -0.07
N ASN A 53 5.38 -12.22 1.03
CA ASN A 53 5.04 -10.78 0.87
C ASN A 53 5.66 -9.66 1.77
N GLY A 54 6.36 -9.96 2.88
CA GLY A 54 7.31 -9.10 3.64
C GLY A 54 7.09 -7.59 3.88
N LEU A 55 6.93 -7.13 5.14
CA LEU A 55 6.19 -5.87 5.39
C LEU A 55 6.78 -4.73 6.23
N ALA A 56 7.94 -4.80 6.88
CA ALA A 56 8.55 -3.55 7.39
C ALA A 56 9.65 -3.04 6.44
N ASP A 57 9.52 -1.79 5.98
CA ASP A 57 10.45 -1.17 5.05
C ASP A 57 11.31 -0.12 5.75
N TYR A 58 12.63 -0.19 5.53
CA TYR A 58 13.60 0.71 6.17
C TYR A 58 14.24 1.63 5.13
N PHE A 59 14.19 2.92 5.42
CA PHE A 59 14.85 3.97 4.64
C PHE A 59 15.91 4.67 5.48
N SER A 60 16.94 5.19 4.82
CA SER A 60 17.92 6.07 5.47
C SER A 60 17.30 7.43 5.79
N THR A 61 17.98 8.21 6.65
CA THR A 61 17.67 9.63 6.86
C THR A 61 17.76 10.49 5.59
N SER A 62 18.36 9.98 4.51
CA SER A 62 18.41 10.62 3.19
C SER A 62 17.32 10.13 2.23
N GLY A 63 16.37 9.30 2.71
CA GLY A 63 15.25 8.76 1.96
C GLY A 63 15.62 7.62 1.01
N LYS A 64 16.81 7.04 1.13
CA LYS A 64 17.23 5.90 0.30
C LYS A 64 16.71 4.61 0.93
N PHE A 65 16.06 3.76 0.14
CA PHE A 65 15.66 2.43 0.59
C PHE A 65 16.88 1.60 1.01
N ILE A 66 16.78 0.91 2.14
CA ILE A 66 17.86 0.09 2.71
C ILE A 66 17.51 -1.38 2.56
N ARG A 67 16.38 -1.81 3.11
CA ARG A 67 15.93 -3.21 3.13
C ARG A 67 14.45 -3.31 3.50
N SER A 68 13.89 -4.49 3.29
CA SER A 68 12.63 -4.96 3.87
C SER A 68 12.93 -6.16 4.78
N ASP A 69 12.27 -6.29 5.93
CA ASP A 69 12.57 -7.36 6.91
C ASP A 69 11.65 -8.59 6.84
N GLY A 70 10.63 -8.57 5.98
CA GLY A 70 9.81 -9.76 5.79
C GLY A 70 8.69 -9.94 6.82
N ASN A 71 8.52 -9.03 7.79
CA ASN A 71 7.60 -9.26 8.90
C ASN A 71 6.16 -8.81 8.58
N ASP A 72 5.29 -9.76 8.23
CA ASP A 72 3.90 -9.46 7.89
C ASP A 72 3.07 -8.88 9.04
N LYS A 73 3.55 -9.01 10.28
CA LYS A 73 2.90 -8.46 11.48
C LYS A 73 3.22 -6.98 11.69
N ASP A 74 4.19 -6.43 10.96
CA ASP A 74 4.68 -5.06 11.13
C ASP A 74 4.75 -4.30 9.79
N PRO A 75 3.61 -3.93 9.18
CA PRO A 75 3.56 -3.30 7.85
C PRO A 75 3.98 -1.82 7.80
N TYR A 76 4.94 -1.43 8.64
CA TYR A 76 5.34 -0.04 8.84
C TYR A 76 6.56 0.37 8.02
N ILE A 77 6.67 1.68 7.80
CA ILE A 77 7.81 2.32 7.15
C ILE A 77 8.64 3.01 8.23
N TYR A 78 9.91 2.63 8.31
CA TYR A 78 10.86 3.14 9.28
C TYR A 78 11.99 3.95 8.64
N ILE A 79 12.41 4.99 9.34
CA ILE A 79 13.63 5.74 9.07
C ILE A 79 14.71 5.27 10.03
N GLN A 80 15.74 4.65 9.47
CA GLN A 80 16.90 4.20 10.23
C GLN A 80 17.82 5.38 10.53
N THR A 81 17.95 5.70 11.82
CA THR A 81 18.81 6.75 12.34
C THR A 81 19.96 6.16 13.17
N ARG A 82 20.95 6.97 13.53
CA ARG A 82 22.02 6.55 14.46
C ARG A 82 21.51 6.17 15.85
N LYS A 83 20.33 6.68 16.25
CA LYS A 83 19.71 6.42 17.56
C LYS A 83 18.70 5.28 17.54
N GLY A 84 18.50 4.64 16.38
CA GLY A 84 17.48 3.60 16.18
C GLY A 84 16.51 3.94 15.05
N ASN A 85 15.51 3.09 14.88
CA ASN A 85 14.48 3.21 13.86
C ASN A 85 13.35 4.12 14.36
N VAL A 86 12.88 5.02 13.50
CA VAL A 86 11.78 5.96 13.79
C VAL A 86 10.67 5.74 12.76
N ILE A 87 9.41 5.71 13.17
CA ILE A 87 8.29 5.61 12.23
C ILE A 87 8.30 6.79 11.26
N LEU A 88 7.98 6.55 9.98
CA LEU A 88 8.05 7.54 8.90
C LEU A 88 7.41 8.89 9.26
N SER A 89 6.21 8.88 9.83
CA SER A 89 5.48 10.09 10.23
C SER A 89 6.11 10.87 11.38
N ASP A 90 6.95 10.22 12.18
CA ASP A 90 7.56 10.80 13.38
C ASP A 90 8.95 11.37 13.08
N TYR A 91 9.52 11.02 11.93
CA TYR A 91 10.80 11.57 11.48
C TYR A 91 10.61 12.90 10.73
N ASN A 92 11.26 13.96 11.22
CA ASN A 92 11.30 15.25 10.56
C ASN A 92 12.41 15.29 9.49
N PHE A 93 12.03 15.36 8.22
CA PHE A 93 12.99 15.48 7.12
C PHE A 93 13.56 16.88 6.93
N GLY A 94 13.00 17.87 7.62
CA GLY A 94 13.27 19.29 7.43
C GLY A 94 12.48 19.90 6.27
N ASN A 95 12.71 21.18 6.00
CA ASN A 95 12.03 21.93 4.95
C ASN A 95 12.78 21.86 3.60
N TYR A 96 12.25 22.55 2.57
CA TYR A 96 12.86 22.59 1.24
C TYR A 96 14.30 23.15 1.25
N LYS A 97 14.59 24.15 2.10
CA LYS A 97 15.93 24.76 2.21
C LYS A 97 16.97 23.76 2.71
N SER A 98 16.57 22.89 3.63
CA SER A 98 17.41 21.80 4.16
C SER A 98 17.47 20.55 3.27
N GLY A 99 16.85 20.59 2.08
CA GLY A 99 16.74 19.45 1.18
C GLY A 99 15.75 18.37 1.64
N GLY A 100 14.92 18.62 2.66
CA GLY A 100 13.99 17.66 3.24
C GLY A 100 13.01 17.07 2.23
N LEU A 101 12.43 17.92 1.38
CA LEU A 101 11.49 17.49 0.34
C LEU A 101 12.12 16.49 -0.64
N ARG A 102 13.40 16.63 -0.97
CA ARG A 102 14.10 15.68 -1.87
C ARG A 102 14.25 14.30 -1.22
N LYS A 103 14.51 14.26 0.10
CA LYS A 103 14.60 13.00 0.86
C LYS A 103 13.25 12.30 0.90
N MET A 104 12.18 13.04 1.20
CA MET A 104 10.80 12.53 1.21
C MET A 104 10.36 12.04 -0.18
N MET A 105 10.70 12.79 -1.24
CA MET A 105 10.42 12.40 -2.63
C MET A 105 11.03 11.05 -3.00
N ARG A 106 12.23 10.71 -2.52
CA ARG A 106 12.84 9.39 -2.79
C ARG A 106 12.02 8.24 -2.21
N ILE A 107 11.44 8.44 -1.03
CA ILE A 107 10.55 7.45 -0.39
C ILE A 107 9.26 7.31 -1.20
N VAL A 108 8.61 8.43 -1.55
CA VAL A 108 7.40 8.41 -2.39
C VAL A 108 7.67 7.75 -3.74
N TYR A 109 8.79 8.07 -4.37
CA TYR A 109 9.18 7.50 -5.66
C TYR A 109 9.42 5.98 -5.59
N HIS A 110 9.95 5.46 -4.48
CA HIS A 110 10.10 4.02 -4.26
C HIS A 110 8.75 3.31 -4.36
N TYR A 111 7.73 3.79 -3.64
CA TYR A 111 6.38 3.19 -3.69
C TYR A 111 5.67 3.47 -5.01
N ALA A 112 5.87 4.63 -5.60
CA ALA A 112 5.28 4.96 -6.90
C ALA A 112 5.81 4.04 -8.02
N LYS A 113 7.08 3.61 -7.93
CA LYS A 113 7.62 2.58 -8.82
C LYS A 113 6.95 1.22 -8.59
N LYS A 114 6.72 0.85 -7.33
CA LYS A 114 6.06 -0.42 -6.94
C LYS A 114 4.61 -0.50 -7.43
N THR A 115 3.90 0.63 -7.45
CA THR A 115 2.50 0.71 -7.92
C THR A 115 2.37 0.98 -9.42
N GLY A 116 3.49 1.07 -10.15
CA GLY A 116 3.51 1.38 -11.58
C GLY A 116 3.18 2.84 -11.92
N ALA A 117 2.99 3.72 -10.93
CA ALA A 117 2.66 5.12 -11.17
C ALA A 117 3.71 5.86 -12.02
N THR A 118 4.97 5.45 -11.95
CA THR A 118 6.06 6.02 -12.77
C THR A 118 5.88 5.77 -14.27
N GLN A 119 4.98 4.88 -14.70
CA GLN A 119 4.71 4.59 -16.10
C GLN A 119 3.69 5.56 -16.73
N HIS A 120 2.90 6.25 -15.90
CA HIS A 120 1.77 7.06 -16.37
C HIS A 120 1.83 8.51 -15.90
N ALA A 121 2.43 8.76 -14.73
CA ALA A 121 2.64 10.11 -14.21
C ALA A 121 3.78 10.81 -14.94
N THR A 122 3.61 12.10 -15.22
CA THR A 122 4.67 12.95 -15.81
C THR A 122 5.72 13.37 -14.78
N ALA A 123 5.29 13.53 -13.53
CA ALA A 123 6.16 13.78 -12.39
C ALA A 123 5.53 13.26 -11.10
N ILE A 124 6.38 12.82 -10.18
CA ILE A 124 5.98 12.33 -8.86
C ILE A 124 6.79 13.07 -7.82
N GLY A 125 6.13 13.58 -6.78
CA GLY A 125 6.82 14.31 -5.73
C GLY A 125 6.03 14.46 -4.45
N VAL A 126 6.54 15.35 -3.61
CA VAL A 126 5.86 15.81 -2.40
C VAL A 126 5.47 17.27 -2.56
N ASP A 127 4.42 17.67 -1.84
CA ASP A 127 4.04 19.07 -1.70
C ASP A 127 3.84 19.42 -0.21
N ALA A 128 4.50 20.49 0.22
CA ALA A 128 4.45 21.02 1.58
C ALA A 128 3.53 22.23 1.73
N SER A 129 2.98 22.75 0.63
CA SER A 129 2.21 23.98 0.60
C SER A 129 0.72 23.79 0.86
N THR A 130 0.20 22.55 0.76
CA THR A 130 -1.23 22.19 0.83
C THR A 130 -2.07 23.05 -0.13
N PRO A 131 -2.39 22.55 -1.34
CA PRO A 131 -3.15 23.34 -2.31
C PRO A 131 -4.49 23.85 -1.77
N LYS A 132 -4.94 25.01 -2.26
CA LYS A 132 -6.31 25.49 -1.98
C LYS A 132 -7.31 24.47 -2.51
N GLY A 133 -8.25 24.03 -1.66
CA GLY A 133 -9.31 23.10 -2.02
C GLY A 133 -9.05 21.63 -1.64
N THR A 134 -7.88 21.28 -1.11
CA THR A 134 -7.67 19.96 -0.48
C THR A 134 -8.17 20.00 0.97
N ASP A 135 -8.86 18.95 1.41
CA ASP A 135 -9.31 18.84 2.80
C ASP A 135 -8.17 18.40 3.74
N ALA A 136 -8.41 18.47 5.05
CA ALA A 136 -7.41 18.08 6.05
C ALA A 136 -7.02 16.58 6.01
N ASN A 137 -7.79 15.76 5.30
CA ASN A 137 -7.62 14.32 5.19
C ASN A 137 -6.93 13.88 3.89
N THR A 138 -6.75 14.80 2.95
CA THR A 138 -6.12 14.55 1.65
C THR A 138 -4.67 14.11 1.90
N LEU A 139 -4.30 12.94 1.36
CA LEU A 139 -2.97 12.36 1.51
C LEU A 139 -2.08 12.62 0.28
N ALA A 140 -2.69 12.64 -0.89
CA ALA A 140 -2.06 12.94 -2.15
C ALA A 140 -3.09 13.53 -3.11
N TYR A 141 -2.64 14.04 -4.25
CA TYR A 141 -3.50 14.52 -5.33
C TYR A 141 -2.77 14.47 -6.67
N THR A 142 -3.56 14.47 -7.74
CA THR A 142 -3.09 14.45 -9.12
C THR A 142 -3.50 15.73 -9.86
N LEU A 143 -2.56 16.39 -10.51
CA LEU A 143 -2.82 17.57 -11.35
C LEU A 143 -3.20 17.17 -12.78
N ASN A 144 -3.76 18.11 -13.54
CA ASN A 144 -4.22 17.87 -14.92
C ASN A 144 -3.09 17.34 -15.83
N ASP A 145 -1.87 17.78 -15.58
CA ASP A 145 -0.68 17.33 -16.31
C ASP A 145 -0.17 15.95 -15.83
N LYS A 146 -0.99 15.18 -15.10
CA LYS A 146 -0.64 13.86 -14.52
C LYS A 146 0.54 13.92 -13.54
N ILE A 147 0.66 15.04 -12.83
CA ILE A 147 1.65 15.20 -11.77
C ILE A 147 1.05 14.70 -10.46
N ILE A 148 1.67 13.70 -9.86
CA ILE A 148 1.26 13.13 -8.56
C ILE A 148 2.04 13.81 -7.44
N ARG A 149 1.34 14.26 -6.40
CA ARG A 149 1.94 14.90 -5.23
C ARG A 149 1.41 14.29 -3.95
N VAL A 150 2.31 13.77 -3.12
CA VAL A 150 2.00 13.36 -1.75
C VAL A 150 2.12 14.57 -0.81
N LEU A 151 1.09 14.82 -0.02
CA LEU A 151 1.06 15.93 0.92
C LEU A 151 1.92 15.65 2.15
N VAL A 152 2.72 16.64 2.51
CA VAL A 152 3.59 16.62 3.69
C VAL A 152 3.43 17.91 4.46
N LYS A 153 3.61 17.88 5.79
CA LYS A 153 3.41 19.06 6.62
C LYS A 153 4.60 19.28 7.52
N LYS A 154 5.24 20.45 7.38
CA LYS A 154 6.39 20.87 8.21
C LYS A 154 7.51 19.81 8.28
N GLY A 155 7.76 19.10 7.18
CA GLY A 155 8.79 18.06 7.10
C GLY A 155 8.37 16.65 7.55
N TYR A 156 7.09 16.46 7.89
CA TYR A 156 6.53 15.17 8.30
C TYR A 156 5.55 14.62 7.27
N PHE A 157 5.51 13.30 7.15
CA PHE A 157 4.44 12.58 6.46
C PHE A 157 3.18 12.49 7.34
N ASN A 158 2.02 12.32 6.71
CA ASN A 158 0.81 11.96 7.45
C ASN A 158 0.98 10.59 8.12
N LYS A 159 0.49 10.44 9.35
CA LYS A 159 0.55 9.17 10.11
C LYS A 159 0.00 7.97 9.35
N LYS A 160 -1.07 8.16 8.56
CA LYS A 160 -1.66 7.08 7.74
C LYS A 160 -0.70 6.52 6.71
N LEU A 161 0.22 7.36 6.21
CA LEU A 161 1.21 6.99 5.19
C LEU A 161 2.43 6.27 5.77
N SER A 162 2.53 6.12 7.10
CA SER A 162 3.56 5.26 7.72
C SER A 162 3.32 3.78 7.48
N GLN A 163 2.14 3.38 7.01
CA GLN A 163 1.83 2.00 6.63
C GLN A 163 2.15 1.79 5.15
N ILE A 164 2.88 0.72 4.83
CA ILE A 164 3.29 0.37 3.46
C ILE A 164 2.09 0.35 2.51
N TYR A 165 1.03 -0.34 2.91
CA TYR A 165 -0.13 -0.54 2.04
C TYR A 165 -1.00 0.69 1.91
N ASN A 166 -1.08 1.53 2.95
CA ASN A 166 -1.79 2.80 2.85
C ASN A 166 -1.04 3.74 1.90
N MET A 167 0.28 3.84 2.01
CA MET A 167 1.11 4.62 1.07
C MET A 167 0.97 4.09 -0.37
N SER A 168 1.07 2.78 -0.55
CA SER A 168 0.95 2.15 -1.87
C SER A 168 -0.44 2.38 -2.46
N SER A 169 -1.51 2.13 -1.69
CA SER A 169 -2.89 2.32 -2.12
C SER A 169 -3.21 3.78 -2.44
N THR A 170 -2.69 4.73 -1.66
CA THR A 170 -2.78 6.17 -1.98
C THR A 170 -2.12 6.47 -3.32
N LEU A 171 -0.92 5.95 -3.59
CA LEU A 171 -0.24 6.20 -4.87
C LEU A 171 -0.92 5.50 -6.05
N SER A 172 -1.51 4.33 -5.85
CA SER A 172 -2.30 3.65 -6.88
C SER A 172 -3.58 4.42 -7.22
N HIS A 173 -4.25 4.99 -6.22
CA HIS A 173 -5.39 5.88 -6.43
C HIS A 173 -5.00 7.05 -7.34
N GLU A 174 -3.92 7.77 -6.99
CA GLU A 174 -3.41 8.87 -7.83
C GLU A 174 -2.97 8.40 -9.21
N ASN A 175 -2.38 7.20 -9.31
CA ASN A 175 -2.03 6.60 -10.59
C ASN A 175 -3.26 6.39 -11.48
N PHE A 176 -4.39 5.94 -10.93
CA PHE A 176 -5.60 5.73 -11.72
C PHE A 176 -6.17 7.04 -12.29
N HIS A 177 -6.06 8.16 -11.57
CA HIS A 177 -6.38 9.48 -12.12
C HIS A 177 -5.55 9.81 -13.37
N THR A 178 -4.30 9.36 -13.45
CA THR A 178 -3.45 9.62 -14.64
C THR A 178 -3.87 8.82 -15.89
N GLN A 179 -4.71 7.81 -15.72
CA GLN A 179 -5.13 6.86 -16.75
C GLN A 179 -6.53 7.17 -17.30
N ILE A 180 -7.38 7.82 -16.51
CA ILE A 180 -8.74 8.21 -16.93
C ILE A 180 -8.72 9.66 -17.43
N ARG A 181 -9.49 9.95 -18.48
CA ARG A 181 -9.55 11.30 -19.05
C ARG A 181 -10.63 12.13 -18.36
N GLY A 182 -10.27 13.37 -18.03
CA GLY A 182 -11.18 14.35 -17.41
C GLY A 182 -11.15 14.26 -15.88
N LYS A 183 -11.62 15.33 -15.22
CA LYS A 183 -11.76 15.40 -13.76
C LYS A 183 -13.21 15.57 -13.38
N SER A 184 -13.98 14.51 -13.56
CA SER A 184 -15.41 14.49 -13.28
C SER A 184 -15.70 13.68 -12.03
N ARG A 185 -16.91 13.83 -11.48
CA ARG A 185 -17.34 12.99 -10.37
C ARG A 185 -17.37 11.50 -10.72
N GLU A 186 -17.76 11.22 -11.96
CA GLU A 186 -17.79 9.87 -12.50
C GLU A 186 -16.37 9.26 -12.55
N GLU A 187 -15.37 10.07 -12.87
CA GLU A 187 -13.97 9.65 -12.87
C GLU A 187 -13.49 9.33 -11.44
N GLU A 188 -13.78 10.21 -10.47
CA GLU A 188 -13.46 9.98 -9.06
C GLU A 188 -14.04 8.65 -8.53
N ILE A 189 -15.32 8.39 -8.80
CA ILE A 189 -15.99 7.13 -8.38
C ILE A 189 -15.29 5.91 -9.01
N GLN A 190 -14.94 5.97 -10.29
CA GLN A 190 -14.22 4.88 -10.95
C GLN A 190 -12.83 4.67 -10.34
N VAL A 191 -12.11 5.75 -10.02
CA VAL A 191 -10.79 5.67 -9.38
C VAL A 191 -10.89 5.03 -8.00
N ILE A 192 -11.84 5.46 -7.16
CA ILE A 192 -12.04 4.87 -5.83
C ILE A 192 -12.40 3.39 -5.95
N MET A 193 -13.30 3.02 -6.87
CA MET A 193 -13.66 1.61 -7.09
C MET A 193 -12.46 0.78 -7.56
N ARG A 194 -11.61 1.31 -8.44
CA ARG A 194 -10.36 0.63 -8.86
C ARG A 194 -9.39 0.49 -7.70
N GLN A 195 -9.24 1.52 -6.86
CA GLN A 195 -8.45 1.45 -5.64
C GLN A 195 -8.95 0.32 -4.73
N MET A 196 -10.26 0.23 -4.49
CA MET A 196 -10.85 -0.81 -3.64
C MET A 196 -10.64 -2.23 -4.19
N GLN A 197 -10.45 -2.37 -5.50
CA GLN A 197 -10.19 -3.65 -6.16
C GLN A 197 -8.69 -4.02 -6.20
N ALA A 198 -7.80 -3.06 -5.96
CA ALA A 198 -6.36 -3.26 -6.08
C ALA A 198 -5.82 -4.22 -5.00
N PRO A 199 -4.82 -5.06 -5.30
CA PRO A 199 -4.26 -6.04 -4.36
C PRO A 199 -3.74 -5.43 -3.06
N GLU A 200 -3.06 -4.29 -3.14
CA GLU A 200 -2.50 -3.56 -2.01
C GLU A 200 -3.59 -3.01 -1.08
N PHE A 201 -4.76 -2.63 -1.62
CA PHE A 201 -5.86 -2.11 -0.81
C PHE A 201 -6.40 -3.18 0.15
N LYS A 202 -6.43 -4.44 -0.27
CA LYS A 202 -6.85 -5.56 0.60
C LYS A 202 -5.99 -5.68 1.87
N LYS A 203 -4.75 -5.20 1.82
CA LYS A 203 -3.78 -5.26 2.92
C LYS A 203 -3.63 -3.94 3.69
N THR A 204 -4.42 -2.91 3.34
CA THR A 204 -4.48 -1.64 4.09
C THR A 204 -5.10 -1.81 5.48
N THR A 205 -4.88 -0.82 6.35
CA THR A 205 -5.46 -0.81 7.69
C THR A 205 -6.99 -0.69 7.64
N ALA A 206 -7.69 -1.24 8.63
CA ALA A 206 -9.16 -1.15 8.72
C ALA A 206 -9.66 0.30 8.59
N SER A 207 -9.06 1.22 9.35
CA SER A 207 -9.37 2.66 9.29
C SER A 207 -9.12 3.32 7.93
N PHE A 208 -8.22 2.76 7.11
CA PHE A 208 -7.98 3.24 5.76
C PHE A 208 -9.08 2.74 4.82
N LYS A 209 -9.45 1.45 4.92
CA LYS A 209 -10.57 0.87 4.17
C LYS A 209 -11.88 1.60 4.47
N GLU A 210 -12.19 1.82 5.74
CA GLU A 210 -13.36 2.57 6.18
C GLU A 210 -13.36 4.00 5.61
N GLY A 211 -12.21 4.69 5.65
CA GLY A 211 -12.06 6.02 5.07
C GLY A 211 -12.30 6.06 3.56
N THR A 212 -11.73 5.11 2.81
CA THR A 212 -11.94 4.99 1.36
C THR A 212 -13.38 4.65 1.02
N ALA A 213 -14.00 3.75 1.78
CA ALA A 213 -15.39 3.37 1.56
C ALA A 213 -16.37 4.51 1.88
N GLY A 214 -16.12 5.25 2.96
CA GLY A 214 -16.86 6.49 3.27
C GLY A 214 -16.68 7.57 2.21
N TYR A 215 -15.50 7.64 1.59
CA TYR A 215 -15.27 8.54 0.46
C TYR A 215 -16.12 8.15 -0.77
N LEU A 216 -16.17 6.86 -1.10
CA LEU A 216 -17.03 6.36 -2.19
C LEU A 216 -18.51 6.68 -1.92
N GLN A 217 -19.01 6.42 -0.71
CA GLN A 217 -20.39 6.75 -0.31
C GLN A 217 -20.68 8.24 -0.53
N LYS A 218 -19.80 9.13 -0.05
CA LYS A 218 -19.95 10.58 -0.20
C LYS A 218 -20.00 11.01 -1.66
N GLU A 219 -19.13 10.47 -2.51
CA GLU A 219 -19.14 10.82 -3.93
C GLU A 219 -20.35 10.26 -4.68
N LEU A 220 -20.84 9.07 -4.31
CA LEU A 220 -22.10 8.51 -4.81
C LEU A 220 -23.32 9.36 -4.40
N GLN A 221 -23.41 9.79 -3.15
CA GLN A 221 -24.50 10.66 -2.67
C GLN A 221 -24.61 11.95 -3.48
N LYS A 222 -23.46 12.57 -3.75
CA LYS A 222 -23.41 13.77 -4.57
C LYS A 222 -23.68 13.46 -6.04
N LEU A 223 -23.17 12.35 -6.60
CA LEU A 223 -23.47 11.94 -7.97
C LEU A 223 -24.96 11.67 -8.17
N TYR A 224 -25.67 11.10 -7.19
CA TYR A 224 -27.11 10.90 -7.25
C TYR A 224 -27.87 12.22 -7.48
N LYS A 225 -27.48 13.27 -6.75
CA LYS A 225 -28.04 14.63 -6.89
C LYS A 225 -27.68 15.27 -8.23
N GLU A 226 -26.46 15.07 -8.72
CA GLU A 226 -25.95 15.70 -9.95
C GLU A 226 -26.47 14.99 -11.21
N ASN A 227 -26.49 13.66 -11.23
CA ASN A 227 -26.84 12.84 -12.39
C ASN A 227 -27.27 11.41 -12.01
N ASN A 228 -28.56 11.23 -11.73
CA ASN A 228 -29.14 9.95 -11.34
C ASN A 228 -28.92 8.84 -12.39
N ARG A 229 -28.89 9.18 -13.70
CA ARG A 229 -28.63 8.20 -14.76
C ARG A 229 -27.22 7.60 -14.64
N ILE A 230 -26.21 8.44 -14.41
CA ILE A 230 -24.83 7.97 -14.22
C ILE A 230 -24.71 7.24 -12.88
N PHE A 231 -25.36 7.72 -11.82
CA PHE A 231 -25.39 7.02 -10.54
C PHE A 231 -25.86 5.57 -10.67
N ASN A 232 -26.97 5.32 -11.36
CA ASN A 232 -27.53 3.98 -11.55
C ASN A 232 -26.59 3.02 -12.30
N LYS A 233 -25.64 3.55 -13.09
CA LYS A 233 -24.60 2.74 -13.76
C LYS A 233 -23.58 2.14 -12.78
N TYR A 234 -23.32 2.81 -11.65
CA TYR A 234 -22.24 2.43 -10.74
C TYR A 234 -22.71 1.87 -9.39
N ILE A 235 -23.93 2.20 -8.97
CA ILE A 235 -24.40 1.90 -7.61
C ILE A 235 -24.33 0.41 -7.26
N GLU A 236 -24.72 -0.50 -8.16
CA GLU A 236 -24.71 -1.95 -7.89
C GLU A 236 -23.29 -2.44 -7.55
N LYS A 237 -22.33 -2.22 -8.45
CA LYS A 237 -20.93 -2.61 -8.26
C LYS A 237 -20.28 -1.87 -7.08
N ALA A 238 -20.65 -0.62 -6.84
CA ALA A 238 -20.16 0.13 -5.70
C ALA A 238 -20.69 -0.47 -4.38
N SER A 239 -21.97 -0.82 -4.30
CA SER A 239 -22.58 -1.48 -3.14
C SER A 239 -21.92 -2.83 -2.84
N GLU A 240 -21.56 -3.62 -3.86
CA GLU A 240 -20.78 -4.86 -3.66
C GLU A 240 -19.42 -4.58 -3.01
N LEU A 241 -18.69 -3.57 -3.51
CA LEU A 241 -17.39 -3.19 -2.95
C LEU A 241 -17.49 -2.64 -1.53
N LEU A 242 -18.52 -1.84 -1.24
CA LEU A 242 -18.82 -1.33 0.10
C LEU A 242 -19.11 -2.49 1.07
N LYS A 243 -19.96 -3.44 0.66
CA LYS A 243 -20.29 -4.64 1.44
C LYS A 243 -19.07 -5.51 1.71
N ALA A 244 -18.23 -5.72 0.69
CA ALA A 244 -16.99 -6.50 0.83
C ALA A 244 -15.98 -5.88 1.81
N ASN A 245 -16.10 -4.58 2.09
CA ASN A 245 -15.28 -3.85 3.06
C ASN A 245 -15.98 -3.58 4.39
N GLY A 246 -17.13 -4.24 4.64
CA GLY A 246 -17.81 -4.22 5.94
C GLY A 246 -18.50 -2.89 6.28
N VAL A 247 -18.74 -2.02 5.30
CA VAL A 247 -19.45 -0.75 5.51
C VAL A 247 -20.86 -0.80 4.92
N ASN A 248 -21.72 0.15 5.32
CA ASN A 248 -23.07 0.20 4.77
C ASN A 248 -23.04 0.40 3.25
N SER A 249 -23.80 -0.42 2.55
CA SER A 249 -23.86 -0.46 1.08
C SER A 249 -25.25 -0.11 0.55
N VAL A 250 -26.24 0.00 1.44
CA VAL A 250 -27.64 0.24 1.09
C VAL A 250 -27.98 1.71 1.36
N PRO A 251 -28.25 2.50 0.32
CA PRO A 251 -28.67 3.88 0.52
C PRO A 251 -30.11 3.94 1.03
N THR A 252 -30.34 4.82 2.00
CA THR A 252 -31.65 5.28 2.43
C THR A 252 -32.03 6.53 1.64
N TYR A 253 -33.32 6.64 1.27
CA TYR A 253 -33.83 7.78 0.52
C TYR A 253 -34.39 8.82 1.47
N LEU A 254 -33.97 10.07 1.26
CA LEU A 254 -34.37 11.22 2.07
C LEU A 254 -35.09 12.25 1.18
N ASN A 255 -35.78 13.20 1.80
CA ASN A 255 -36.37 14.36 1.13
C ASN A 255 -37.24 13.98 -0.09
N GLY A 256 -38.12 12.98 0.08
CA GLY A 256 -39.01 12.50 -0.98
C GLY A 256 -38.30 11.77 -2.13
N GLY A 257 -37.07 11.26 -1.90
CA GLY A 257 -36.29 10.53 -2.90
C GLY A 257 -35.29 11.40 -3.67
N ASN A 258 -35.19 12.70 -3.36
CA ASN A 258 -34.26 13.61 -4.02
C ASN A 258 -32.83 13.51 -3.48
N GLU A 259 -32.66 12.89 -2.31
CA GLU A 259 -31.35 12.69 -1.69
C GLU A 259 -31.21 11.27 -1.18
N ILE A 260 -29.97 10.81 -1.09
CA ILE A 260 -29.64 9.51 -0.50
C ILE A 260 -28.58 9.66 0.59
N GLN A 261 -28.61 8.75 1.55
CA GLN A 261 -27.60 8.60 2.58
C GLN A 261 -27.26 7.12 2.77
N PHE A 262 -25.98 6.80 2.95
CA PHE A 262 -25.52 5.46 3.32
C PHE A 262 -25.28 5.42 4.83
#